data_AF-A0A397E637-F1
#
_entry.id   AF-A0A397E637-F1
#
_cell.length_a   1.000
_cell.length_b   1.000
_cell.length_c   1.000
_cell.angle_alpha   90.00
_cell.angle_beta   90.00
_cell.angle_gamma   90.00
#
_symmetry.space_group_name_H-M   'P 1'
#
loop_
_entity.id
_entity.type
_entity.pdbx_description
1 polymer ?
#
loop_
_entity_poly.entity_id
_entity_poly.type
_entity_poly.pdbx_seq_one_letter_code
_entity_poly.pdbx_strand_id
1 'polypeptide(L)'
;MQHADKLNQLQSEHDDQLAQLYAAETKARRHLHNKVMEMGGNIRVFCRVRPTSDVERTSAESAEVVTFRRDDPQVLELTLAEGPKHTFEFDYVFQ
;
A
#
# COMPACT_ATOMS: atom_id res chain seq x y z
N MET A 1 -3.73 -16.97 -53.74
CA MET A 1 -3.17 -15.68 -53.30
C MET A 1 -4.20 -14.88 -52.51
N GLN A 2 -5.33 -14.49 -53.10
CA GLN A 2 -6.39 -13.67 -52.46
C GLN A 2 -6.94 -14.16 -51.11
N HIS A 3 -6.97 -15.48 -50.86
CA HIS A 3 -7.50 -16.03 -49.61
C HIS A 3 -6.55 -15.84 -48.42
N ALA A 4 -5.23 -15.84 -48.67
CA ALA A 4 -4.22 -15.59 -47.64
C ALA A 4 -4.15 -14.10 -47.28
N ASP A 5 -4.29 -13.22 -48.27
CA ASP A 5 -4.34 -11.77 -48.05
C ASP A 5 -5.56 -11.38 -47.20
N LYS A 6 -6.71 -12.01 -47.45
CA LYS A 6 -7.92 -11.79 -46.67
C LYS A 6 -7.81 -12.28 -45.22
N LEU A 7 -7.13 -13.40 -45.00
CA LEU A 7 -6.83 -13.91 -43.65
C LEU A 7 -5.89 -12.97 -42.89
N ASN A 8 -4.83 -12.49 -43.54
CA ASN A 8 -3.89 -11.54 -42.93
C ASN A 8 -4.56 -10.21 -42.60
N GLN A 9 -5.44 -9.71 -43.48
CA GLN A 9 -6.20 -8.48 -43.24
C GLN A 9 -7.12 -8.61 -42.02
N LEU A 10 -7.87 -9.71 -41.92
CA LEU A 10 -8.73 -9.97 -40.75
C LEU A 10 -7.93 -10.13 -39.47
N GLN A 11 -6.77 -10.78 -39.53
CA GLN A 11 -5.87 -10.91 -38.38
C GLN A 11 -5.35 -9.54 -37.93
N SER A 12 -4.91 -8.71 -38.87
CA SER A 12 -4.45 -7.35 -38.56
C SER A 12 -5.54 -6.50 -37.93
N GLU A 13 -6.76 -6.53 -38.48
CA GLU A 13 -7.90 -5.78 -37.93
C GLU A 13 -8.27 -6.23 -36.52
N HIS A 14 -8.22 -7.54 -36.27
CA HIS A 14 -8.47 -8.10 -34.94
C HIS A 14 -7.37 -7.71 -33.95
N ASP A 15 -6.10 -7.75 -34.36
CA ASP A 15 -4.97 -7.37 -33.52
C ASP A 15 -5.01 -5.86 -33.20
N ASP A 16 -5.39 -5.02 -34.16
CA ASP A 16 -5.60 -3.58 -33.97
C ASP A 16 -6.75 -3.30 -33.00
N GLN A 17 -7.87 -4.01 -33.13
CA GLN A 17 -9.00 -3.90 -32.20
C GLN A 17 -8.60 -4.31 -30.77
N LEU A 18 -7.87 -5.43 -30.62
CA LEU A 18 -7.35 -5.85 -29.32
C LEU A 18 -6.40 -4.81 -28.73
N ALA A 19 -5.49 -4.26 -29.54
CA ALA A 19 -4.56 -3.22 -29.11
C ALA A 19 -5.30 -1.97 -28.62
N GLN A 20 -6.34 -1.54 -29.33
CA GLN A 20 -7.18 -0.40 -28.94
C GLN A 20 -7.93 -0.65 -27.63
N LEU A 21 -8.55 -1.82 -27.47
CA LEU A 21 -9.25 -2.19 -26.24
C LEU A 21 -8.30 -2.25 -25.04
N TYR A 22 -7.12 -2.85 -25.22
CA TYR A 22 -6.10 -2.93 -24.18
C TYR A 22 -5.56 -1.56 -23.79
N ALA A 23 -5.34 -0.66 -24.77
CA ALA A 23 -4.92 0.71 -24.51
C ALA A 23 -5.98 1.50 -23.73
N ALA A 24 -7.26 1.33 -24.10
CA ALA A 24 -8.38 1.95 -23.40
C ALA A 24 -8.50 1.47 -21.95
N GLU A 25 -8.41 0.15 -21.72
CA GLU A 25 -8.39 -0.46 -20.37
C GLU A 25 -7.23 0.10 -19.55
N THR A 26 -6.01 0.08 -20.10
CA THR A 26 -4.81 0.49 -19.38
C THR A 26 -4.89 1.96 -18.97
N LYS A 27 -5.46 2.82 -19.83
CA LYS A 27 -5.71 4.23 -19.52
C LYS A 27 -6.72 4.38 -18.39
N ALA A 28 -7.85 3.65 -18.46
CA ALA A 28 -8.88 3.69 -17.42
C ALA A 28 -8.35 3.19 -16.07
N ARG A 29 -7.62 2.07 -16.07
CA ARG A 29 -6.99 1.49 -14.88
C ARG A 29 -6.00 2.44 -14.24
N ARG A 30 -5.13 3.09 -15.02
CA ARG A 30 -4.19 4.09 -14.51
C ARG A 30 -4.92 5.30 -13.91
N HIS A 31 -5.96 5.79 -14.58
CA HIS A 31 -6.74 6.92 -14.09
C HIS A 31 -7.43 6.60 -12.75
N LEU A 32 -8.09 5.45 -12.67
CA LEU A 32 -8.75 5.00 -11.44
C LEU A 32 -7.76 4.74 -10.32
N HIS A 33 -6.62 4.11 -10.61
CA HIS A 33 -5.55 3.88 -9.64
C HIS A 33 -5.04 5.19 -9.04
N ASN A 34 -4.73 6.18 -9.89
CA ASN A 34 -4.27 7.49 -9.41
C ASN A 34 -5.32 8.18 -8.55
N LYS A 35 -6.60 8.12 -8.95
CA LYS A 35 -7.69 8.67 -8.15
C LYS A 35 -7.78 8.03 -6.76
N VAL A 36 -7.62 6.70 -6.67
CA VAL A 36 -7.59 6.00 -5.38
C VAL A 36 -6.39 6.44 -4.54
N MET A 37 -5.20 6.60 -5.13
CA MET A 37 -4.01 7.08 -4.43
C MET A 37 -4.18 8.53 -3.93
N GLU A 38 -4.70 9.43 -4.77
CA GLU A 38 -4.94 10.83 -4.43
C GLU A 38 -5.98 10.97 -3.31
N MET A 39 -7.06 10.18 -3.35
CA MET A 39 -8.06 10.12 -2.28
C MET A 39 -7.47 9.59 -0.97
N GLY A 40 -6.52 8.65 -1.04
CA GLY A 40 -5.77 8.15 0.12
C GLY A 40 -4.68 9.10 0.63
N GLY A 41 -4.43 10.21 -0.06
CA GLY A 41 -3.33 11.11 0.22
C GLY A 41 -2.03 10.71 -0.49
N ASN A 42 -1.44 11.65 -1.22
CA ASN A 42 -0.20 11.41 -1.97
C ASN A 42 1.03 11.22 -1.05
N ILE A 43 0.98 11.76 0.17
CA ILE A 43 2.00 11.57 1.19
C ILE A 43 1.38 10.70 2.28
N ARG A 44 2.03 9.59 2.59
CA ARG A 44 1.59 8.64 3.60
C ARG A 44 2.69 8.40 4.62
N VAL A 45 2.33 8.39 5.89
CA VAL A 45 3.25 8.18 7.00
C VAL A 45 2.84 6.90 7.71
N PHE A 46 3.71 5.89 7.63
CA PHE A 46 3.52 4.62 8.30
C PHE A 46 4.46 4.51 9.49
N CYS A 47 3.98 3.91 10.58
CA CYS A 47 4.84 3.52 11.69
C CYS A 47 5.04 2.00 11.65
N ARG A 48 6.27 1.53 11.89
CA ARG A 48 6.56 0.11 12.09
C ARG A 48 7.32 -0.06 13.39
N VAL A 49 6.70 -0.72 14.35
CA VAL A 49 7.33 -1.11 15.59
C VAL A 49 8.08 -2.41 15.35
N ARG A 50 9.34 -2.47 15.80
CA ARG A 50 10.14 -3.70 15.70
C ARG A 50 9.76 -4.64 16.84
N PRO A 51 9.55 -5.94 16.59
CA PRO A 51 9.40 -6.91 17.67
C PRO A 51 10.63 -6.93 18.58
N THR A 52 10.42 -6.94 19.89
CA THR A 52 11.49 -7.02 20.89
C THR A 52 12.27 -8.32 20.74
N SER A 53 13.60 -8.23 20.76
CA SER A 53 14.49 -9.40 20.71
C SER A 53 14.56 -10.11 22.07
N ASP A 54 15.00 -11.36 22.10
CA ASP A 54 15.08 -12.13 23.35
C ASP A 54 16.07 -11.51 24.34
N VAL A 55 17.18 -10.92 23.87
CA VAL A 55 18.17 -10.24 24.71
C VAL A 55 17.55 -9.04 25.43
N GLU A 56 16.78 -8.23 24.70
CA GLU A 56 16.09 -7.05 25.27
C GLU A 56 15.01 -7.45 26.26
N ARG A 57 14.27 -8.55 26.01
CA ARG A 57 13.27 -9.06 26.97
C ARG A 57 13.89 -9.50 28.30
N THR A 58 15.15 -9.97 28.28
CA THR A 58 15.86 -10.43 29.47
C THR A 58 16.61 -9.32 30.20
N SER A 59 16.75 -8.14 29.61
CA SER A 59 17.45 -7.01 30.21
C SER A 59 16.55 -6.31 31.25
N ALA A 60 17.03 -6.20 32.49
CA ALA A 60 16.32 -5.50 33.55
C ALA A 60 16.18 -3.98 33.31
N GLU A 61 16.96 -3.42 32.39
CA GLU A 61 16.93 -2.01 32.00
C GLU A 61 15.98 -1.73 30.83
N SER A 62 15.35 -2.76 30.24
CA SER A 62 14.42 -2.63 29.12
C SER A 62 12.97 -2.55 29.61
N ALA A 63 12.22 -1.58 29.10
CA ALA A 63 10.80 -1.39 29.41
C ALA A 63 9.96 -1.32 28.12
N GLU A 64 8.81 -1.97 28.13
CA GLU A 64 7.83 -1.82 27.06
C GLU A 64 7.13 -0.46 27.23
N VAL A 65 7.40 0.45 26.30
CA VAL A 65 6.87 1.83 26.32
C VAL A 65 5.81 2.07 25.26
N VAL A 66 5.57 1.10 24.39
CA VAL A 66 4.65 1.21 23.24
C VAL A 66 3.33 0.53 23.59
N THR A 67 2.22 1.18 23.30
CA THR A 67 0.88 0.61 23.44
C THR A 67 0.10 0.80 22.15
N PHE A 68 -0.46 -0.30 21.64
CA PHE A 68 -1.29 -0.33 20.43
C PHE A 68 -2.77 -0.28 20.80
N ARG A 69 -3.53 0.57 20.12
CA ARG A 69 -4.99 0.56 20.24
C ARG A 69 -5.57 -0.60 19.43
N ARG A 70 -6.42 -1.42 20.08
CA ARG A 70 -7.03 -2.60 19.45
C ARG A 70 -8.07 -2.25 18.38
N ASP A 71 -8.71 -1.10 18.55
CA ASP A 71 -9.80 -0.61 17.73
C ASP A 71 -9.34 0.38 16.65
N ASP A 72 -8.10 0.85 16.74
CA ASP A 72 -7.58 1.90 15.85
C ASP A 72 -6.11 1.66 15.47
N PRO A 73 -5.83 1.07 14.28
CA PRO A 73 -4.47 0.79 13.82
C PRO A 73 -3.72 2.04 13.34
N GLN A 74 -4.32 3.24 13.42
CA GLN A 74 -3.68 4.49 13.03
C GLN A 74 -2.99 5.19 14.21
N VAL A 75 -3.27 4.75 15.44
CA VAL A 75 -2.80 5.43 16.65
C VAL A 75 -1.75 4.60 17.38
N LEU A 76 -0.62 5.24 17.68
CA LEU A 76 0.44 4.69 18.53
C LEU A 76 0.53 5.51 19.82
N GLU A 77 0.49 4.84 20.96
CA GLU A 77 0.68 5.49 22.26
C GLU A 77 2.04 5.12 22.84
N LEU A 78 2.77 6.13 23.31
CA LEU A 78 4.03 5.96 24.05
C LEU A 78 3.82 6.37 25.51
N THR A 79 4.09 5.45 26.42
CA THR A 79 4.03 5.68 27.88
C THR A 79 5.41 5.41 28.48
N LEU A 80 6.07 6.46 28.94
CA LEU A 80 7.35 6.33 29.64
C LEU A 80 7.10 6.08 31.14
N ALA A 81 7.90 5.21 31.76
CA ALA A 81 7.73 4.78 33.16
C ALA A 81 7.61 5.96 34.15
N GLU A 82 8.37 7.03 33.93
CA GLU A 82 8.25 8.30 34.65
C GLU A 82 8.21 9.47 33.66
N GLY A 83 7.15 9.54 32.84
CA GLY A 83 7.02 10.62 31.87
C GLY A 83 5.61 10.83 31.31
N PRO A 84 5.44 11.87 30.48
CA PRO A 84 4.16 12.16 29.83
C PRO A 84 3.79 11.06 28.82
N LYS A 85 2.48 10.82 28.69
CA LYS A 85 1.93 9.99 27.63
C LYS A 85 1.93 10.79 26.32
N HIS A 86 2.46 10.20 25.26
CA HIS A 86 2.43 10.77 23.91
C HIS A 86 1.58 9.92 22.99
N THR A 87 0.76 10.57 22.19
CA THR A 87 -0.09 9.93 21.18
C THR A 87 0.34 10.42 19.80
N PHE A 88 0.57 9.49 18.89
CA PHE A 88 0.93 9.75 17.50
C PHE A 88 -0.08 9.11 16.55
N GLU A 89 -0.38 9.81 15.46
CA GLU A 89 -1.32 9.36 14.43
C GLU A 89 -0.57 9.14 13.11
N PHE A 90 -0.92 8.05 12.43
CA PHE A 90 -0.29 7.55 11.21
C PHE A 90 -1.35 7.00 10.25
N ASP A 91 -0.99 6.80 8.98
CA ASP A 91 -1.85 6.06 8.04
C ASP A 91 -2.09 4.61 8.46
N TYR A 92 -1.07 4.00 9.08
CA TYR A 92 -1.12 2.66 9.65
C TYR A 92 0.10 2.39 10.53
N VAL A 93 -0.11 1.65 11.61
CA VAL A 93 0.91 1.17 12.54
C VAL A 93 1.08 -0.34 12.38
N PHE A 94 2.26 -0.78 11.95
CA PHE A 94 2.66 -2.18 11.88
C PHE A 94 3.35 -2.61 13.19
N GLN A 95 3.02 -3.80 13.67
CA GLN A 95 3.60 -4.44 14.87
C GLN A 95 4.44 -5.66 14.50
#